data_AF-U5DAE9-F1
#
_entry.id   AF-U5DAE9-F1
#
_cell.length_a   1.000
_cell.length_b   1.000
_cell.length_c   1.000
_cell.angle_alpha   90.00
_cell.angle_beta   90.00
_cell.angle_gamma   90.00
#
_symmetry.space_group_name_H-M   'P 1'
#
loop_
_entity.id
_entity.type
_entity.pdbx_description
1 polymer ?
#
loop_
_entity_poly.entity_id
_entity_poly.type
_entity_poly.pdbx_seq_one_letter_code
_entity_poly.pdbx_strand_id
1 'polypeptide(L)'
;MTLKGMVKGTRNMLGRYVFKWLYDKEIPFDVANNPYLPLMVNAIQRAGLGIKPPTTYELSGPILHEEVEEVRKWIEDYKQSWPRTEITLMSDGWLNKVSKNDFLTSWPIPQKIVEEVGDKYVVQFITDNARECVSSGSKLMDKRKHLVWTPCAAHNINLILEEISEIKIMKETL
;
A
#
# COMPACT_ATOMS: atom_id res chain seq x y z
N MET A 1 -15.50 -43.29 18.53
CA MET A 1 -14.71 -42.19 17.95
C MET A 1 -14.64 -41.07 18.97
N THR A 2 -13.46 -40.57 19.36
CA THR A 2 -13.33 -39.56 20.43
C THR A 2 -13.45 -38.14 19.86
N LEU A 3 -14.00 -37.20 20.64
CA LEU A 3 -14.14 -35.78 20.27
C LEU A 3 -12.79 -35.18 19.82
N LYS A 4 -11.69 -35.51 20.51
CA LYS A 4 -10.33 -35.11 20.15
C LYS A 4 -9.89 -35.66 18.78
N GLY A 5 -10.30 -36.89 18.44
CA GLY A 5 -10.03 -37.50 17.14
C GLY A 5 -10.79 -36.83 15.99
N MET A 6 -12.05 -36.44 16.22
CA MET A 6 -12.86 -35.71 15.25
C MET A 6 -12.28 -34.32 14.97
N VAL A 7 -11.91 -33.57 16.01
CA VAL A 7 -11.29 -32.25 15.88
C VAL A 7 -9.96 -32.32 15.12
N LYS A 8 -9.12 -33.33 15.40
CA LYS A 8 -7.86 -33.56 14.66
C LYS A 8 -8.11 -33.89 13.19
N GLY A 9 -9.11 -34.72 12.89
CA GLY A 9 -9.51 -35.07 11.52
C GLY A 9 -9.99 -33.85 10.73
N THR A 10 -10.88 -33.04 11.30
CA THR A 10 -11.41 -31.83 10.67
C THR A 10 -10.31 -30.78 10.44
N ARG A 11 -9.41 -30.58 11.42
CA ARG A 11 -8.26 -29.68 11.28
C ARG A 11 -7.34 -30.11 10.12
N ASN A 12 -7.08 -31.41 9.98
CA ASN A 12 -6.27 -31.93 8.88
C ASN A 12 -6.93 -31.73 7.52
N MET A 13 -8.26 -31.90 7.42
CA MET A 13 -8.99 -31.64 6.17
C MET A 13 -8.98 -30.16 5.81
N LEU A 14 -9.25 -29.28 6.78
CA LEU A 14 -9.17 -27.83 6.58
C LEU A 14 -7.79 -27.42 6.04
N GLY A 15 -6.72 -27.88 6.70
CA GLY A 15 -5.34 -27.61 6.25
C GLY A 15 -5.07 -28.10 4.82
N ARG A 16 -5.59 -29.27 4.43
CA ARG A 16 -5.46 -29.77 3.05
C ARG A 16 -6.18 -28.89 2.03
N TYR A 17 -7.39 -28.41 2.34
CA TYR A 17 -8.14 -27.55 1.40
C TYR A 17 -7.51 -26.17 1.27
N VAL A 18 -7.07 -25.58 2.38
CA VAL A 18 -6.32 -24.31 2.38
C VAL A 18 -5.04 -24.46 1.56
N PHE A 19 -4.25 -25.51 1.79
CA PHE A 19 -3.03 -25.79 1.02
C PHE A 19 -3.30 -25.89 -0.49
N LYS A 20 -4.31 -26.68 -0.88
CA LYS A 20 -4.67 -26.85 -2.29
C LYS A 20 -5.09 -25.52 -2.94
N TRP A 21 -5.88 -24.72 -2.24
CA TRP A 21 -6.32 -23.42 -2.74
C TRP A 21 -5.16 -22.44 -2.92
N LEU A 22 -4.26 -22.36 -1.95
CA LEU A 22 -3.06 -21.51 -2.04
C LEU A 22 -2.14 -21.96 -3.18
N TYR A 23 -1.88 -23.27 -3.27
CA TYR A 23 -1.02 -23.84 -4.32
C TYR A 23 -1.59 -23.62 -5.73
N ASP A 24 -2.90 -23.86 -5.92
CA ASP A 24 -3.59 -23.68 -7.21
C ASP A 24 -3.60 -22.21 -7.69
N LYS A 25 -3.58 -21.25 -6.76
CA LYS A 25 -3.59 -19.83 -7.04
C LYS A 25 -2.23 -19.16 -6.95
N GLU A 26 -1.16 -19.96 -6.79
CA GLU A 26 0.21 -19.48 -6.63
C GLU A 26 0.34 -18.44 -5.51
N ILE A 27 -0.48 -18.59 -4.46
CA ILE A 27 -0.46 -17.69 -3.31
C ILE A 27 0.64 -18.16 -2.35
N PRO A 28 1.57 -17.27 -1.96
CA PRO A 28 2.62 -17.59 -0.99
C PRO A 28 2.07 -18.17 0.33
N PHE A 29 2.74 -19.18 0.91
CA PHE A 29 2.22 -19.85 2.10
C PHE A 29 2.30 -19.01 3.38
N ASP A 30 3.12 -17.96 3.41
CA ASP A 30 3.23 -17.04 4.54
C ASP A 30 1.95 -16.24 4.79
N VAL A 31 1.02 -16.17 3.82
CA VAL A 31 -0.32 -15.61 4.03
C VAL A 31 -1.09 -16.34 5.14
N ALA A 32 -0.70 -17.58 5.49
CA ALA A 32 -1.28 -18.30 6.61
C ALA A 32 -1.03 -17.63 7.97
N ASN A 33 -0.04 -16.74 8.05
CA ASN A 33 0.28 -15.95 9.25
C ASN A 33 -0.53 -14.65 9.34
N ASN A 34 -1.38 -14.35 8.35
CA ASN A 34 -2.18 -13.14 8.32
C ASN A 34 -3.22 -13.15 9.47
N PRO A 35 -3.38 -12.05 10.23
CA PRO A 35 -4.29 -11.98 11.37
C PRO A 35 -5.78 -12.16 11.00
N TYR A 36 -6.17 -11.97 9.75
CA TYR A 36 -7.53 -12.18 9.27
C TYR A 36 -7.87 -13.65 9.02
N LEU A 37 -6.90 -14.54 8.87
CA LEU A 37 -7.17 -15.97 8.63
C LEU A 37 -7.92 -16.62 9.81
N PRO A 38 -7.50 -16.46 11.08
CA PRO A 38 -8.27 -16.94 12.23
C PRO A 38 -9.68 -16.32 12.30
N LEU A 39 -9.83 -15.04 11.95
CA LEU A 39 -11.12 -14.35 11.96
C LEU A 39 -12.08 -14.94 10.94
N MET A 40 -11.60 -15.20 9.72
CA MET A 40 -12.36 -15.87 8.66
C MET A 40 -12.80 -17.27 9.10
N VAL A 41 -11.89 -18.08 9.67
CA VAL A 41 -12.22 -19.43 10.16
C VAL A 41 -13.27 -19.37 11.27
N ASN A 42 -13.15 -18.43 12.21
CA ASN A 42 -14.12 -18.24 13.29
C ASN A 42 -15.49 -17.80 12.76
N ALA A 43 -15.54 -16.92 11.75
CA ALA A 43 -16.78 -16.50 11.11
C ALA A 43 -17.48 -17.68 10.43
N ILE A 44 -16.75 -18.51 9.68
CA ILE A 44 -17.28 -19.73 9.05
C ILE A 44 -17.81 -20.70 10.12
N GLN A 45 -17.05 -20.92 11.19
CA GLN A 45 -17.46 -21.80 12.29
C GLN A 45 -18.74 -21.30 12.99
N ARG A 46 -18.88 -19.99 13.18
CA ARG A 46 -20.07 -19.36 13.77
C ARG A 46 -21.29 -19.42 12.85
N ALA A 47 -21.10 -19.26 11.54
CA ALA A 47 -22.18 -19.34 10.56
C ALA A 47 -22.76 -20.76 10.44
N GLY A 48 -21.93 -21.78 10.63
CA GLY A 48 -22.35 -23.19 10.64
C GLY A 48 -22.41 -23.83 9.25
N LEU A 49 -23.15 -24.94 9.14
CA LEU A 49 -23.24 -25.74 7.92
C LEU A 49 -24.07 -25.03 6.84
N GLY A 50 -23.61 -25.09 5.60
CA GLY A 50 -24.33 -24.55 4.43
C GLY A 50 -23.95 -23.13 4.04
N ILE A 51 -23.04 -22.47 4.79
CA ILE A 51 -22.49 -21.18 4.36
C ILE A 51 -21.75 -21.34 3.02
N LYS A 52 -22.07 -20.46 2.08
CA LYS A 52 -21.37 -20.39 0.80
C LYS A 52 -20.26 -19.34 0.91
N PRO A 53 -19.06 -19.60 0.36
CA PRO A 53 -18.06 -18.56 0.22
C PRO A 53 -18.62 -17.37 -0.58
N PRO A 54 -18.19 -16.13 -0.30
CA PRO A 54 -18.53 -14.97 -1.12
C PRO A 54 -18.11 -15.16 -2.57
N THR A 55 -18.90 -14.62 -3.49
CA THR A 55 -18.58 -14.59 -4.92
C THR A 55 -17.57 -13.48 -5.23
N THR A 56 -16.90 -13.58 -6.37
CA THR A 56 -16.00 -12.52 -6.86
C THR A 56 -16.70 -11.16 -6.95
N TYR A 57 -17.96 -11.14 -7.41
CA TYR A 57 -18.75 -9.90 -7.50
C TYR A 57 -19.04 -9.30 -6.14
N GLU A 58 -19.39 -10.11 -5.13
CA GLU A 58 -19.61 -9.62 -3.77
C GLU A 58 -18.33 -9.04 -3.18
N LEU A 59 -17.18 -9.72 -3.39
CA LEU A 59 -15.88 -9.26 -2.92
C LEU A 59 -15.43 -7.96 -3.58
N SER A 60 -15.52 -7.86 -4.91
CA SER A 60 -15.06 -6.68 -5.67
C SER A 60 -16.08 -5.54 -5.76
N GLY A 61 -17.31 -5.78 -5.32
CA GLY A 61 -18.41 -4.81 -5.35
C GLY A 61 -18.77 -4.35 -3.94
N PRO A 62 -19.86 -4.87 -3.36
CA PRO A 62 -20.41 -4.37 -2.10
C PRO A 62 -19.43 -4.47 -0.93
N ILE A 63 -18.71 -5.59 -0.76
CA ILE A 63 -17.77 -5.76 0.37
C ILE A 63 -16.61 -4.77 0.26
N LEU A 64 -16.00 -4.65 -0.93
CA LEU A 64 -14.94 -3.66 -1.15
C LEU A 64 -15.45 -2.23 -0.91
N HIS A 65 -16.68 -1.92 -1.30
CA HIS A 65 -17.27 -0.61 -1.05
C HIS A 65 -17.42 -0.34 0.45
N GLU A 66 -17.86 -1.33 1.24
CA GLU A 66 -17.95 -1.20 2.69
C GLU A 66 -16.57 -0.90 3.33
N GLU A 67 -15.53 -1.64 2.95
CA GLU A 67 -14.15 -1.40 3.41
C GLU A 67 -13.64 0.01 3.02
N VAL A 68 -13.96 0.47 1.81
CA VAL A 68 -13.62 1.83 1.36
C VAL A 68 -14.31 2.88 2.23
N GLU A 69 -15.58 2.69 2.58
CA GLU A 69 -16.31 3.61 3.45
C GLU A 69 -15.78 3.61 4.89
N GLU A 70 -15.33 2.46 5.40
CA GLU A 70 -14.66 2.41 6.72
C GLU A 70 -13.33 3.18 6.71
N VAL A 71 -12.51 3.00 5.68
CA VAL A 71 -11.27 3.76 5.52
C VAL A 71 -11.55 5.25 5.39
N ARG A 72 -12.59 5.64 4.64
CA ARG A 72 -13.00 7.06 4.51
C ARG A 72 -13.40 7.67 5.85
N LYS A 73 -14.18 6.95 6.68
CA LYS A 73 -14.53 7.41 8.02
C LYS A 73 -13.29 7.61 8.89
N TRP A 74 -12.38 6.63 8.87
CA TRP A 74 -11.11 6.73 9.59
C TRP A 74 -10.26 7.92 9.12
N ILE A 75 -10.22 8.18 7.81
CA ILE A 75 -9.56 9.37 7.24
C ILE A 75 -10.19 10.64 7.80
N GLU A 76 -11.52 10.78 7.79
CA GLU A 76 -12.20 11.98 8.32
C GLU A 76 -11.91 12.22 9.81
N ASP A 77 -11.86 11.16 10.62
CA ASP A 77 -11.45 11.26 12.02
C ASP A 77 -9.99 11.73 12.13
N TYR A 78 -9.10 11.21 11.28
CA TYR A 78 -7.71 11.66 11.22
C TYR A 78 -7.57 13.12 10.78
N LYS A 79 -8.44 13.60 9.88
CA LYS A 79 -8.43 15.00 9.40
C LYS A 79 -8.61 16.02 10.53
N GLN A 80 -9.25 15.64 11.63
CA GLN A 80 -9.43 16.50 12.80
C GLN A 80 -8.10 16.93 13.43
N SER A 81 -7.03 16.15 13.24
CA SER A 81 -5.69 16.46 13.75
C SER A 81 -4.90 17.47 12.91
N TRP A 82 -5.26 17.64 11.63
CA TRP A 82 -4.52 18.42 10.64
C TRP A 82 -4.25 19.88 11.02
N PRO A 83 -5.17 20.62 11.69
CA PRO A 83 -4.89 21.99 12.12
C PRO A 83 -3.74 22.12 13.12
N ARG A 84 -3.36 21.03 13.79
CA ARG A 84 -2.31 21.01 14.82
C ARG A 84 -1.02 20.38 14.33
N THR A 85 -1.11 19.33 13.53
CA THR A 85 0.07 18.54 13.11
C THR A 85 0.68 19.02 11.82
N GLU A 86 -0.09 19.74 11.00
CA GLU A 86 0.21 19.95 9.58
C GLU A 86 0.42 18.60 8.87
N ILE A 87 0.75 18.64 7.58
CA ILE A 87 0.88 17.43 6.76
C ILE A 87 2.08 17.55 5.84
N THR A 88 2.90 16.50 5.89
CA THR A 88 3.88 16.20 4.87
C THR A 88 3.30 15.14 3.94
N LEU A 89 3.21 15.48 2.66
CA LEU A 89 2.80 14.56 1.61
C LEU A 89 4.05 13.90 1.04
N MET A 90 4.08 12.57 1.01
CA MET A 90 5.15 11.81 0.38
C MET A 90 4.58 11.02 -0.79
N SER A 91 5.16 11.19 -1.97
CA SER A 91 4.79 10.45 -3.18
C SER A 91 6.01 9.72 -3.71
N ASP A 92 5.87 8.43 -3.92
CA ASP A 92 6.86 7.62 -4.60
C ASP A 92 6.43 7.38 -6.06
N GLY A 93 7.40 7.40 -6.96
CA GLY A 93 7.21 7.21 -8.39
C GLY A 93 8.04 6.02 -8.85
N TRP A 94 7.42 5.08 -9.54
CA TRP A 94 8.15 4.01 -10.21
C TRP A 94 7.82 3.98 -11.70
N LEU A 95 8.85 4.19 -12.51
CA LEU A 95 8.76 4.05 -13.96
C LEU A 95 8.64 2.57 -14.32
N ASN A 96 7.42 2.11 -14.60
CA ASN A 96 7.23 0.82 -15.21
C ASN A 96 7.74 0.88 -16.66
N LYS A 97 8.76 0.07 -17.02
CA LYS A 97 9.33 0.05 -18.38
C LYS A 97 8.29 -0.25 -19.48
N VAL A 98 7.14 -0.81 -19.11
CA VAL A 98 6.02 -1.16 -20.01
C VAL A 98 5.03 0.00 -20.20
N SER A 99 4.85 0.88 -19.21
CA SER A 99 3.95 2.04 -19.31
C SER A 99 4.63 3.28 -18.74
N LYS A 100 4.90 4.27 -19.60
CA LYS A 100 5.46 5.59 -19.25
C LYS A 100 4.47 6.49 -18.48
N ASN A 101 3.72 5.93 -17.54
CA ASN A 101 2.75 6.67 -16.76
C ASN A 101 3.28 6.77 -15.33
N ASP A 102 4.01 7.85 -15.02
CA ASP A 102 4.24 8.27 -13.64
C ASP A 102 2.93 8.83 -13.09
N PHE A 103 2.16 7.97 -12.44
CA PHE A 103 0.76 8.28 -12.10
C PHE A 103 0.58 9.17 -10.87
N LEU A 104 1.59 9.46 -10.05
CA LEU A 104 1.38 10.24 -8.81
C LEU A 104 2.29 11.45 -8.68
N THR A 105 3.50 11.36 -9.23
CA THR A 105 4.50 12.42 -9.13
C THR A 105 4.41 13.44 -10.28
N SER A 106 3.78 13.07 -11.40
CA SER A 106 3.65 13.93 -12.56
C SER A 106 2.51 14.94 -12.44
N TRP A 107 2.73 16.14 -12.98
CA TRP A 107 1.71 17.17 -13.08
C TRP A 107 0.48 16.68 -13.90
N PRO A 108 -0.78 16.93 -13.49
CA PRO A 108 -1.25 17.82 -12.42
C PRO A 108 -1.61 17.12 -11.09
N ILE A 109 -1.14 15.90 -10.86
CA ILE A 109 -1.64 15.04 -9.77
C ILE A 109 -1.24 15.57 -8.39
N PRO A 110 0.01 16.02 -8.15
CA PRO A 110 0.38 16.69 -6.90
C PRO A 110 -0.51 17.89 -6.57
N GLN A 111 -0.95 18.64 -7.57
CA GLN A 111 -1.87 19.77 -7.35
C GLN A 111 -3.21 19.28 -6.80
N LYS A 112 -3.79 18.23 -7.37
CA LYS A 112 -5.10 17.70 -6.94
C LYS A 112 -5.04 17.14 -5.53
N ILE A 113 -3.96 16.45 -5.17
CA ILE A 113 -3.78 15.90 -3.83
C ILE A 113 -3.71 17.02 -2.79
N VAL A 114 -2.95 18.09 -3.06
CA VAL A 114 -2.91 19.26 -2.16
C VAL A 114 -4.27 19.94 -2.03
N GLU A 115 -5.06 19.99 -3.10
CA GLU A 115 -6.43 20.55 -3.07
C GLU A 115 -7.39 19.68 -2.24
N GLU A 116 -7.31 18.36 -2.39
CA GLU A 116 -8.13 17.39 -1.64
C GLU A 116 -7.83 17.42 -0.14
N VAL A 117 -6.55 17.51 0.21
CA VAL A 117 -6.09 17.62 1.60
C VAL A 117 -6.40 19.00 2.18
N GLY A 118 -6.35 20.03 1.34
CA GLY A 118 -6.52 21.42 1.74
C GLY A 118 -5.17 22.11 1.89
N ASP A 119 -4.96 23.10 1.03
CA ASP A 119 -3.72 23.86 0.85
C ASP A 119 -3.09 24.37 2.16
N LYS A 120 -3.93 24.83 3.09
CA LYS A 120 -3.52 25.39 4.39
C LYS A 120 -2.90 24.38 5.36
N TYR A 121 -3.11 23.07 5.14
CA TYR A 121 -2.60 22.02 6.03
C TYR A 121 -1.31 21.39 5.51
N VAL A 122 -0.99 21.56 4.23
CA VAL A 122 0.19 20.94 3.61
C VAL A 122 1.36 21.90 3.71
N VAL A 123 2.43 21.45 4.38
CA VAL A 123 3.66 22.24 4.54
C VAL A 123 4.83 21.69 3.74
N GLN A 124 4.81 20.39 3.43
CA GLN A 124 5.91 19.75 2.74
C GLN A 124 5.41 18.72 1.71
N PHE A 125 6.11 18.67 0.58
CA PHE A 125 5.97 17.62 -0.42
C PHE A 125 7.30 16.92 -0.66
N ILE A 126 7.33 15.61 -0.43
CA ILE A 126 8.52 14.76 -0.61
C ILE A 126 8.29 13.85 -1.81
N THR A 127 9.21 13.86 -2.77
CA THR A 127 9.20 12.96 -3.93
C THR A 127 10.60 12.42 -4.20
N ASP A 128 10.75 11.46 -5.11
CA ASP A 128 12.07 11.11 -5.64
C ASP A 128 12.79 12.33 -6.31
N ASN A 129 14.05 12.12 -6.70
CA ASN A 129 14.90 13.12 -7.35
C ASN A 129 14.91 13.00 -8.89
N ALA A 130 13.98 12.24 -9.47
CA ALA A 130 13.82 12.14 -10.92
C ALA A 130 13.39 13.50 -11.50
N ARG A 131 13.74 13.75 -12.76
CA ARG A 131 13.56 15.07 -13.41
C ARG A 131 12.12 15.53 -13.40
N GLU A 132 11.18 14.62 -13.63
CA GLU A 132 9.74 14.85 -13.63
C GLU A 132 9.24 15.29 -12.25
N CYS A 133 9.79 14.71 -11.19
CA CYS A 133 9.47 15.01 -9.81
C CYS A 133 10.04 16.36 -9.38
N VAL A 134 11.29 16.66 -9.75
CA VAL A 134 11.89 17.99 -9.55
C VAL A 134 11.07 19.07 -10.26
N SER A 135 10.66 18.81 -11.52
CA SER A 135 9.83 19.73 -12.30
C SER A 135 8.47 19.98 -11.63
N SER A 136 7.80 18.91 -11.21
CA SER A 136 6.47 18.99 -10.58
C SER A 136 6.54 19.62 -9.18
N GLY A 137 7.56 19.31 -8.40
CA GLY A 137 7.83 19.90 -7.08
C GLY A 137 8.13 21.39 -7.18
N SER A 138 8.99 21.80 -8.11
CA SER A 138 9.28 23.21 -8.40
C SER A 138 8.01 23.98 -8.79
N LYS A 139 7.21 23.41 -9.70
CA LYS A 139 5.93 23.99 -10.11
C LYS A 139 4.92 24.11 -8.96
N LEU A 140 4.95 23.17 -8.01
CA LEU A 140 4.10 23.21 -6.82
C LEU A 140 4.52 24.36 -5.90
N MET A 141 5.81 24.53 -5.63
CA MET A 141 6.36 25.64 -4.84
C MET A 141 6.10 27.00 -5.51
N ASP A 142 6.11 27.06 -6.85
CA ASP A 142 5.79 28.28 -7.58
C ASP A 142 4.35 28.74 -7.37
N LYS A 143 3.41 27.79 -7.36
CA LYS A 143 1.99 28.08 -7.10
C LYS A 143 1.71 28.33 -5.61
N ARG A 144 2.49 27.73 -4.71
CA ARG A 144 2.22 27.66 -3.27
C ARG A 144 3.48 28.00 -2.51
N LYS A 145 3.67 29.29 -2.21
CA LYS A 145 4.91 29.82 -1.62
C LYS A 145 5.14 29.37 -0.17
N HIS A 146 4.11 28.88 0.52
CA HIS A 146 4.21 28.31 1.86
C HIS A 146 4.65 26.84 1.87
N LEU A 147 4.60 26.16 0.73
CA LEU A 147 4.93 24.74 0.62
C LEU A 147 6.41 24.57 0.27
N VAL A 148 7.08 23.63 0.95
CA VAL A 148 8.46 23.25 0.67
C VAL A 148 8.49 21.90 -0.03
N TRP A 149 9.21 21.80 -1.14
CA TRP A 149 9.51 20.53 -1.78
C TRP A 149 10.92 20.04 -1.40
N THR A 150 11.06 18.75 -1.08
CA THR A 150 12.35 18.12 -0.79
C THR A 150 12.49 16.77 -1.47
N PRO A 151 13.67 16.42 -2.02
CA PRO A 151 13.90 15.10 -2.59
C PRO A 151 13.98 14.02 -1.51
N CYS A 152 13.58 12.80 -1.87
CA CYS A 152 13.57 11.63 -0.99
C CYS A 152 15.00 11.23 -0.60
N ALA A 153 15.24 11.15 0.71
CA ALA A 153 16.55 10.76 1.24
C ALA A 153 16.96 9.34 0.80
N ALA A 154 16.01 8.39 0.76
CA ALA A 154 16.30 7.01 0.35
C ALA A 154 16.79 6.95 -1.11
N HIS A 155 16.13 7.70 -2.00
CA HIS A 155 16.53 7.76 -3.41
C HIS A 155 17.90 8.44 -3.57
N ASN A 156 18.17 9.52 -2.83
CA ASN A 156 19.49 10.17 -2.87
C ASN A 156 20.61 9.24 -2.36
N ILE A 157 20.36 8.46 -1.30
CA ILE A 157 21.32 7.46 -0.82
C ILE A 157 21.57 6.41 -1.90
N ASN A 158 20.53 5.94 -2.59
CA ASN A 158 20.68 4.99 -3.68
C ASN A 158 21.56 5.55 -4.81
N LEU A 159 21.34 6.80 -5.23
CA LEU A 159 22.16 7.47 -6.26
C LEU A 159 23.63 7.59 -5.83
N ILE A 160 23.89 7.94 -4.56
CA ILE A 160 25.26 8.00 -4.02
C ILE A 160 25.92 6.61 -4.07
N LEU A 161 25.17 5.56 -3.71
CA LEU A 161 25.69 4.18 -3.75
C LEU A 161 25.96 3.72 -5.19
N GLU A 162 25.10 4.08 -6.15
CA GLU A 162 25.33 3.84 -7.58
C GLU A 162 26.62 4.52 -8.06
N GLU A 163 26.84 5.79 -7.72
CA GLU A 163 28.08 6.50 -8.07
C GLU A 163 29.32 5.87 -7.42
N ILE A 164 29.23 5.44 -6.16
CA ILE A 164 30.32 4.73 -5.47
C ILE A 164 30.63 3.39 -6.16
N SER A 165 29.61 2.67 -6.63
CA SER A 165 29.78 1.41 -7.36
C SER A 165 30.55 1.60 -8.67
N GLU A 166 30.48 2.81 -9.25
CA GLU A 166 31.17 3.13 -10.49
C GLU A 166 32.68 3.40 -10.31
N ILE A 167 33.14 3.59 -9.07
CA ILE A 167 34.55 3.82 -8.75
C ILE A 167 35.36 2.56 -9.12
N LYS A 168 36.45 2.75 -9.86
CA LYS A 168 37.29 1.66 -10.41
C LYS A 168 37.65 0.57 -9.38
N ILE A 169 38.06 0.96 -8.17
CA ILE A 169 38.40 0.01 -7.11
C ILE A 169 37.21 -0.86 -6.67
N MET A 170 36.01 -0.30 -6.66
CA MET A 170 34.77 -1.02 -6.32
C MET A 170 34.39 -1.99 -7.44
N LYS A 171 34.50 -1.57 -8.70
CA LYS A 171 34.26 -2.44 -9.88
C LYS A 171 35.18 -3.65 -9.97
N GLU A 172 36.40 -3.53 -9.46
CA GLU A 172 37.38 -4.62 -9.47
C GLU A 172 37.18 -5.59 -8.28
N THR A 173 36.41 -5.19 -7.26
CA THR A 173 36.22 -5.94 -6.00
C THR A 173 34.85 -6.62 -5.91
N LEU A 174 33.80 -6.01 -6.49
CA LEU A 174 32.44 -6.55 -6.58
C LEU A 174 32.27 -7.40 -7.84
#